data_AF-A0A7C4YTI4-F1
#
_entry.id   AF-A0A7C4YTI4-F1
#
_cell.length_a   1.000
_cell.length_b   1.000
_cell.length_c   1.000
_cell.angle_alpha   90.00
_cell.angle_beta   90.00
_cell.angle_gamma   90.00
#
_symmetry.space_group_name_H-M   'P 1'
#
loop_
_entity.id
_entity.type
_entity.pdbx_description
1 polymer ?
#
loop_
_entity_poly.entity_id
_entity_poly.type
_entity_poly.pdbx_seq_one_letter_code
_entity_poly.pdbx_strand_id
1 'polypeptide(L)'
;MTAPVTVHRGSLIAIFAAILFASFSYDLFRVVEREAYFTELTRHHYLGYDSYLVLDRLHLTEQGQANTLSPLTEKYRSQFGLQGVILGLVLKLTRISAVQLAYVASGAFSLLTALVLAAFFADIANRLGRVTAGIAVMLTAWSPQLCYMTPSLYWCMFLLVSPFVLTWLLEPWFSARRYGWVGRFGLLFLLVLAKCLCGYEYVTTIILSPLAALWFHSSGQIHPLRNFFVRSSLVVAAGVLAFGCAILLHAAQLQYVVGVNGFETIRERATSRTVGVQGQEGSLIPIRKSFRRLPERIAYPASCFVEYFEQPATVTTGYHAKMRKFIPVRYYFAFAGILGVATLLARRRMPETLRRLVGTLIVGAAASLSWHVLAINHMRVHFHLNGIIFFVPFLPICFVAIGQTVELAFQAIRVREWAVAIQMPALVTLVLCGAILEINQRAVRYADDSRARQAVSAALDRPAGEERSIWDYHIDGVRELNGFPAPELDFGSEMNRSRLVQDRGKRGKIAVISGWVAVPAGRKTNPLHLFAARDQNLLHADSRFYPRMDAARAVGPDWEARGFHLVVRLEEQEDAACVRAFAVFDEHVQEMALPKSSLASR
;
A
#
# COMPACT_ATOMS: atom_id res chain seq x y z
N MET A 1 38.92 27.35 0.74
CA MET A 1 37.75 27.07 1.60
C MET A 1 36.52 27.54 0.84
N THR A 2 35.83 26.64 0.14
CA THR A 2 34.57 26.98 -0.55
C THR A 2 33.46 27.07 0.51
N ALA A 3 32.72 28.17 0.53
CA ALA A 3 31.59 28.34 1.44
C ALA A 3 30.61 27.15 1.28
N PRO A 4 30.10 26.57 2.37
CA PRO A 4 29.14 25.47 2.26
C PRO A 4 27.91 25.98 1.50
N VAL A 5 27.56 25.30 0.41
CA VAL A 5 26.35 25.60 -0.36
C VAL A 5 25.14 25.41 0.57
N THR A 6 24.57 26.54 1.00
CA THR A 6 23.36 26.62 1.81
C THR A 6 22.16 26.29 0.93
N VAL A 7 21.89 24.99 0.77
CA VAL A 7 20.64 24.53 0.16
C VAL A 7 19.49 24.97 1.06
N HIS A 8 18.59 25.80 0.54
CA HIS A 8 17.43 26.27 1.27
C HIS A 8 16.51 25.09 1.65
N ARG A 9 15.91 25.15 2.84
CA ARG A 9 14.95 24.14 3.34
C ARG A 9 13.84 23.83 2.33
N GLY A 10 13.35 24.85 1.62
CA GLY A 10 12.33 24.68 0.57
C GLY A 10 12.79 23.77 -0.57
N SER A 11 14.05 23.89 -1.01
CA SER A 11 14.62 23.03 -2.05
C SER A 11 14.71 21.57 -1.59
N LEU A 12 15.08 21.32 -0.34
CA LEU A 12 15.11 19.95 0.22
C LEU A 12 13.71 19.32 0.30
N ILE A 13 12.70 20.10 0.70
CA ILE A 13 11.31 19.60 0.71
C ILE A 13 10.89 19.20 -0.70
N ALA A 14 11.15 20.04 -1.71
CA ALA A 14 10.78 19.73 -3.09
C ALA A 14 11.50 18.47 -3.60
N ILE A 15 12.81 18.33 -3.36
CA ILE A 15 13.60 17.16 -3.77
C ILE A 15 13.09 15.89 -3.10
N PHE A 16 12.95 15.89 -1.76
CA PHE A 16 12.48 14.72 -1.03
C PHE A 16 11.04 14.36 -1.39
N ALA A 17 10.16 15.35 -1.58
CA ALA A 17 8.79 15.11 -2.00
C ALA A 17 8.75 14.50 -3.41
N ALA A 18 9.60 14.96 -4.34
CA ALA A 18 9.68 14.38 -5.67
C ALA A 18 10.11 12.90 -5.63
N ILE A 19 11.13 12.53 -4.86
CA ILE A 19 11.58 11.14 -4.71
C ILE A 19 10.48 10.26 -4.11
N LEU A 20 9.87 10.71 -3.01
CA LEU A 20 8.84 9.96 -2.31
C LEU A 20 7.58 9.82 -3.18
N PHE A 21 7.12 10.91 -3.80
CA PHE A 21 5.99 10.89 -4.72
C PHE A 21 6.24 9.98 -5.92
N ALA A 22 7.45 10.00 -6.48
CA ALA A 22 7.82 9.13 -7.58
C ALA A 22 7.77 7.65 -7.18
N SER A 23 8.24 7.32 -5.97
CA SER A 23 8.14 5.96 -5.45
C SER A 23 6.69 5.53 -5.18
N PHE A 24 5.93 6.36 -4.50
CA PHE A 24 4.57 6.09 -4.07
C PHE A 24 3.61 5.94 -5.26
N SER A 25 3.58 6.92 -6.15
CA SER A 25 2.65 6.95 -7.27
C SER A 25 3.09 6.08 -8.45
N TYR A 26 4.41 5.96 -8.69
CA TYR A 26 4.93 5.33 -9.91
C TYR A 26 5.79 4.11 -9.66
N ASP A 27 5.94 3.62 -8.44
CA ASP A 27 6.82 2.47 -8.12
C ASP A 27 8.23 2.61 -8.68
N LEU A 28 8.83 3.79 -8.52
CA LEU A 28 10.12 4.10 -9.10
C LEU A 28 11.19 3.02 -8.86
N PHE A 29 11.18 2.43 -7.67
CA PHE A 29 12.15 1.41 -7.28
C PHE A 29 11.65 -0.03 -7.51
N ARG A 30 10.53 -0.20 -8.22
CA ARG A 30 9.88 -1.49 -8.50
C ARG A 30 9.69 -2.32 -7.23
N VAL A 31 9.24 -1.67 -6.16
CA VAL A 31 9.10 -2.25 -4.83
C VAL A 31 8.02 -3.32 -4.83
N VAL A 32 6.98 -3.18 -5.66
CA VAL A 32 5.74 -3.99 -5.55
C VAL A 32 5.56 -5.01 -6.69
N GLU A 33 6.35 -4.94 -7.76
CA GLU A 33 6.33 -5.86 -8.93
C GLU A 33 6.41 -7.38 -8.60
N ARG A 34 6.63 -7.78 -7.34
CA ARG A 34 6.62 -9.19 -6.87
C ARG A 34 5.78 -9.46 -5.63
N GLU A 35 5.05 -8.48 -5.10
CA GLU A 35 4.04 -8.82 -4.10
C GLU A 35 2.86 -9.47 -4.83
N ALA A 36 2.53 -10.71 -4.43
CA ALA A 36 1.49 -11.54 -5.05
C ALA A 36 0.10 -10.86 -5.12
N TYR A 37 -0.09 -9.76 -4.38
CA TYR A 37 -1.28 -8.92 -4.40
C TYR A 37 -1.42 -8.04 -5.64
N PHE A 38 -0.39 -7.85 -6.48
CA PHE A 38 -0.35 -6.76 -7.48
C PHE A 38 0.24 -7.13 -8.85
N THR A 39 -0.13 -8.28 -9.39
CA THR A 39 0.43 -8.71 -10.69
C THR A 39 -0.14 -7.99 -11.91
N GLU A 40 -1.30 -7.31 -11.85
CA GLU A 40 -2.09 -7.09 -13.09
C GLU A 40 -2.69 -5.68 -13.36
N LEU A 41 -2.55 -4.69 -12.46
CA LEU A 41 -3.03 -3.32 -12.75
C LEU A 41 -1.87 -2.32 -12.82
N THR A 42 -1.74 -1.65 -13.98
CA THR A 42 -0.84 -0.51 -14.16
C THR A 42 -1.11 0.53 -13.08
N ARG A 43 -0.08 0.88 -12.29
CA ARG A 43 -0.22 1.76 -11.10
C ARG A 43 -0.81 3.15 -11.37
N HIS A 44 -0.85 3.61 -12.62
CA HIS A 44 -1.56 4.83 -13.00
C HIS A 44 -3.06 4.80 -12.64
N HIS A 45 -3.59 3.63 -12.28
CA HIS A 45 -4.98 3.41 -11.86
C HIS A 45 -5.12 2.66 -10.54
N TYR A 46 -4.02 2.48 -9.77
CA TYR A 46 -4.09 1.75 -8.52
C TYR A 46 -4.64 2.64 -7.40
N LEU A 47 -5.94 2.51 -7.15
CA LEU A 47 -6.61 3.23 -6.09
C LEU A 47 -6.33 2.65 -4.70
N GLY A 48 -5.68 1.50 -4.55
CA GLY A 48 -5.72 0.75 -3.28
C GLY A 48 -6.94 -0.16 -3.22
N TYR A 49 -6.79 -1.39 -2.71
CA TYR A 49 -7.90 -2.35 -2.62
C TYR A 49 -9.13 -1.74 -1.93
N ASP A 50 -8.98 -1.09 -0.79
CA ASP A 50 -10.13 -0.56 -0.02
C ASP A 50 -10.78 0.70 -0.61
N SER A 51 -10.19 1.30 -1.65
CA SER A 51 -10.70 2.54 -2.23
C SER A 51 -11.99 2.37 -3.03
N TYR A 52 -12.41 1.12 -3.32
CA TYR A 52 -13.76 0.88 -3.85
C TYR A 52 -14.83 1.47 -2.90
N LEU A 53 -14.60 1.49 -1.59
CA LEU A 53 -15.54 2.08 -0.62
C LEU A 53 -15.76 3.58 -0.85
N VAL A 54 -14.71 4.28 -1.30
CA VAL A 54 -14.80 5.70 -1.65
C VAL A 54 -15.39 5.86 -3.04
N LEU A 55 -14.98 5.01 -3.99
CA LEU A 55 -15.43 5.04 -5.37
C LEU A 55 -16.94 4.76 -5.50
N ASP A 56 -17.49 3.83 -4.73
CA ASP A 56 -18.93 3.54 -4.68
C ASP A 56 -19.73 4.78 -4.26
N ARG A 57 -19.21 5.56 -3.30
CA ARG A 57 -19.82 6.82 -2.88
C ARG A 57 -19.75 7.89 -3.98
N LEU A 58 -18.67 7.92 -4.76
CA LEU A 58 -18.55 8.83 -5.90
C LEU A 58 -19.54 8.45 -7.01
N HIS A 59 -19.67 7.16 -7.34
CA HIS A 59 -20.68 6.70 -8.30
C HIS A 59 -22.11 6.98 -7.82
N LEU A 60 -22.41 6.77 -6.53
CA LEU A 60 -23.69 7.21 -5.94
C LEU A 60 -23.94 8.70 -6.17
N THR A 61 -22.90 9.51 -6.09
CA THR A 61 -23.00 10.97 -6.27
C THR A 61 -23.21 11.35 -7.74
N GLU A 62 -22.57 10.63 -8.67
CA GLU A 62 -22.66 10.86 -10.11
C GLU A 62 -23.96 10.35 -10.73
N GLN A 63 -24.36 9.13 -10.38
CA GLN A 63 -25.39 8.35 -11.08
C GLN A 63 -26.65 8.15 -10.23
N GLY A 64 -26.64 8.57 -8.96
CA GLY A 64 -27.74 8.30 -8.00
C GLY A 64 -27.84 6.82 -7.58
N GLN A 65 -26.97 5.95 -8.10
CA GLN A 65 -26.89 4.52 -7.82
C GLN A 65 -25.47 4.15 -7.41
N ALA A 66 -25.35 3.23 -6.45
CA ALA A 66 -24.06 2.64 -6.13
C ALA A 66 -23.73 1.64 -7.21
N ASN A 67 -22.62 1.86 -7.92
CA ASN A 67 -22.03 0.77 -8.69
C ASN A 67 -21.55 -0.26 -7.67
N THR A 68 -22.07 -1.48 -7.74
CA THR A 68 -21.67 -2.62 -6.89
C THR A 68 -20.29 -3.15 -7.29
N LEU A 69 -19.34 -2.26 -7.58
CA LEU A 69 -17.93 -2.61 -7.75
C LEU A 69 -17.37 -3.15 -6.43
N SER A 70 -17.96 -2.77 -5.29
CA SER A 70 -17.65 -3.43 -4.02
C SER A 70 -17.98 -4.93 -4.04
N PRO A 71 -17.10 -5.78 -3.49
CA PRO A 71 -17.46 -7.15 -3.15
C PRO A 71 -18.59 -7.24 -2.12
N LEU A 72 -18.90 -6.15 -1.42
CA LEU A 72 -19.90 -6.10 -0.37
C LEU A 72 -21.28 -5.80 -0.97
N THR A 73 -22.23 -6.71 -0.76
CA THR A 73 -23.64 -6.52 -1.11
C THR A 73 -24.37 -5.56 -0.15
N GLU A 74 -23.74 -5.22 0.98
CA GLU A 74 -24.29 -4.34 2.01
C GLU A 74 -23.58 -2.98 2.07
N LYS A 75 -24.33 -1.93 2.43
CA LYS A 75 -23.78 -0.60 2.69
C LYS A 75 -22.73 -0.66 3.81
N TYR A 76 -21.54 -0.13 3.56
CA TYR A 76 -20.48 -0.07 4.55
C TYR A 76 -20.82 0.93 5.67
N ARG A 77 -21.03 0.44 6.90
CA ARG A 77 -21.47 1.24 8.07
C ARG A 77 -20.38 1.46 9.13
N SER A 78 -19.14 1.07 8.85
CA SER A 78 -18.07 1.08 9.87
C SER A 78 -17.35 2.42 10.00
N GLN A 79 -17.66 3.42 9.16
CA GLN A 79 -17.03 4.74 9.19
C GLN A 79 -17.93 5.84 8.65
N PHE A 80 -17.65 7.08 9.05
CA PHE A 80 -18.35 8.27 8.56
C PHE A 80 -18.08 8.54 7.07
N GLY A 81 -16.82 8.41 6.65
CA GLY A 81 -16.38 8.52 5.26
C GLY A 81 -16.22 9.97 4.77
N LEU A 82 -15.62 10.84 5.58
CA LEU A 82 -15.43 12.26 5.28
C LEU A 82 -14.69 12.51 3.97
N GLN A 83 -13.68 11.71 3.65
CA GLN A 83 -12.97 11.75 2.38
C GLN A 83 -13.92 11.58 1.20
N GLY A 84 -14.89 10.67 1.28
CA GLY A 84 -15.88 10.47 0.24
C GLY A 84 -16.93 11.59 0.18
N VAL A 85 -17.25 12.23 1.31
CA VAL A 85 -18.09 13.45 1.35
C VAL A 85 -17.40 14.59 0.59
N ILE A 86 -16.13 14.86 0.92
CA ILE A 86 -15.36 15.95 0.33
C ILE A 86 -15.15 15.70 -1.17
N LEU A 87 -14.72 14.50 -1.56
CA LEU A 87 -14.55 14.16 -2.97
C LEU A 87 -15.88 14.18 -3.74
N GLY A 88 -17.00 13.77 -3.12
CA GLY A 88 -18.32 13.91 -3.73
C GLY A 88 -18.73 15.37 -3.97
N LEU A 89 -18.34 16.29 -3.08
CA LEU A 89 -18.52 17.72 -3.32
C LEU A 89 -17.67 18.20 -4.49
N VAL A 90 -16.40 17.80 -4.55
CA VAL A 90 -15.50 18.13 -5.67
C VAL A 90 -16.07 17.61 -6.99
N LEU A 91 -16.58 16.38 -7.01
CA LEU A 91 -17.22 15.78 -8.18
C LEU A 91 -18.36 16.64 -8.73
N LYS A 92 -19.25 17.13 -7.85
CA LYS A 92 -20.35 18.02 -8.22
C LYS A 92 -19.87 19.36 -8.79
N LEU A 93 -18.76 19.88 -8.26
CA LEU A 93 -18.19 21.16 -8.67
C LEU A 93 -17.44 21.07 -10.00
N THR A 94 -16.71 19.98 -10.26
CA THR A 94 -15.87 19.82 -11.45
C THR A 94 -16.56 19.11 -12.61
N ARG A 95 -17.61 18.33 -12.34
CA ARG A 95 -18.35 17.51 -13.33
C ARG A 95 -17.49 16.53 -14.13
N ILE A 96 -16.32 16.16 -13.62
CA ILE A 96 -15.54 15.04 -14.17
C ILE A 96 -16.14 13.71 -13.70
N SER A 97 -15.79 12.58 -14.33
CA SER A 97 -16.35 11.29 -13.91
C SER A 97 -15.79 10.81 -12.57
N ALA A 98 -16.55 9.98 -11.84
CA ALA A 98 -16.13 9.45 -10.55
C ALA A 98 -14.76 8.75 -10.60
N VAL A 99 -14.53 7.95 -11.65
CA VAL A 99 -13.29 7.23 -11.89
C VAL A 99 -12.12 8.20 -12.14
N GLN A 100 -12.31 9.22 -12.97
CA GLN A 100 -11.27 10.23 -13.23
C GLN A 100 -10.92 11.00 -11.95
N LEU A 101 -11.92 11.42 -11.19
CA LEU A 101 -11.70 12.09 -9.91
C LEU A 101 -10.93 11.20 -8.93
N ALA A 102 -11.27 9.91 -8.85
CA ALA A 102 -10.59 8.97 -7.98
C ALA A 102 -9.09 8.86 -8.31
N TYR A 103 -8.73 8.83 -9.60
CA TYR A 103 -7.31 8.81 -10.01
C TYR A 103 -6.57 10.10 -9.67
N VAL A 104 -7.17 11.26 -9.92
CA VAL A 104 -6.58 12.55 -9.55
C VAL A 104 -6.42 12.66 -8.03
N ALA A 105 -7.43 12.24 -7.27
CA ALA A 105 -7.40 12.25 -5.81
C ALA A 105 -6.33 11.29 -5.25
N SER A 106 -6.15 10.13 -5.89
CA SER A 106 -5.11 9.16 -5.52
C SER A 106 -3.71 9.75 -5.68
N GLY A 107 -3.44 10.41 -6.81
CA GLY A 107 -2.20 11.16 -7.01
C GLY A 107 -2.04 12.29 -5.99
N ALA A 108 -3.11 13.04 -5.69
CA ALA A 108 -3.07 14.09 -4.68
C ALA A 108 -2.76 13.55 -3.27
N PHE A 109 -3.32 12.40 -2.88
CA PHE A 109 -3.07 11.78 -1.57
C PHE A 109 -1.63 11.29 -1.43
N SER A 110 -1.08 10.69 -2.49
CA SER A 110 0.34 10.35 -2.57
C SER A 110 1.23 11.58 -2.43
N LEU A 111 0.89 12.68 -3.14
CA LEU A 111 1.65 13.93 -3.08
C LEU A 111 1.59 14.57 -1.69
N LEU A 112 0.40 14.64 -1.08
CA LEU A 112 0.24 15.17 0.27
C LEU A 112 1.05 14.35 1.28
N THR A 113 1.04 13.03 1.16
CA THR A 113 1.84 12.17 2.05
C THR A 113 3.34 12.39 1.86
N ALA A 114 3.78 12.48 0.60
CA ALA A 114 5.17 12.78 0.24
C ALA A 114 5.62 14.14 0.78
N LEU A 115 4.78 15.17 0.68
CA LEU A 115 5.06 16.51 1.20
C LEU A 115 5.19 16.54 2.72
N VAL A 116 4.28 15.87 3.44
CA VAL A 116 4.34 15.79 4.90
C VAL A 116 5.62 15.09 5.35
N LEU A 117 5.94 13.91 4.79
CA LEU A 117 7.18 13.20 5.12
C LEU A 117 8.44 13.95 4.68
N ALA A 118 8.41 14.61 3.52
CA ALA A 118 9.52 15.43 3.04
C ALA A 118 9.79 16.64 3.97
N ALA A 119 8.75 17.27 4.50
CA ALA A 119 8.90 18.34 5.49
C ALA A 119 9.57 17.85 6.77
N PHE A 120 9.21 16.66 7.24
CA PHE A 120 9.89 15.98 8.35
C PHE A 120 11.36 15.72 8.01
N PHE A 121 11.68 15.07 6.90
CA PHE A 121 13.06 14.75 6.54
C PHE A 121 13.92 15.98 6.22
N ALA A 122 13.33 17.06 5.69
CA ALA A 122 14.04 18.33 5.51
C ALA A 122 14.37 18.98 6.85
N ASP A 123 13.52 18.84 7.87
CA ASP A 123 13.83 19.26 9.25
C ASP A 123 14.96 18.41 9.85
N ILE A 124 14.91 17.09 9.62
CA ILE A 124 15.99 16.16 10.00
C ILE A 124 17.31 16.56 9.33
N ALA A 125 17.31 16.89 8.04
CA ALA A 125 18.51 17.30 7.32
C ALA A 125 19.21 18.49 7.98
N ASN A 126 18.43 19.46 8.48
CA ASN A 126 18.95 20.64 9.15
C ASN A 126 19.45 20.35 10.57
N ARG A 127 18.85 19.38 11.28
CA ARG A 127 19.17 19.08 12.69
C ARG A 127 20.27 18.04 12.85
N LEU A 128 20.29 17.06 11.96
CA LEU A 128 21.02 15.79 12.11
C LEU A 128 21.98 15.51 10.96
N GLY A 129 21.91 16.27 9.87
CA GLY A 129 22.78 16.10 8.71
C GLY A 129 22.03 15.58 7.48
N ARG A 130 22.57 15.92 6.30
CA ARG A 130 21.95 15.60 5.02
C ARG A 130 22.06 14.11 4.68
N VAL A 131 23.10 13.40 5.13
CA VAL A 131 23.23 11.96 4.90
C VAL A 131 22.17 11.22 5.70
N THR A 132 21.97 11.63 6.96
CA THR A 132 20.89 11.12 7.81
C THR A 132 19.53 11.21 7.12
N ALA A 133 19.16 12.39 6.62
CA ALA A 133 17.90 12.59 5.93
C ALA A 133 17.81 11.83 4.61
N GLY A 134 18.89 11.82 3.81
CA GLY A 134 18.95 11.10 2.53
C GLY A 134 18.70 9.60 2.68
N ILE A 135 19.39 8.96 3.63
CA ILE A 135 19.18 7.53 3.96
C ILE A 135 17.74 7.30 4.40
N ALA A 136 17.20 8.17 5.26
CA ALA A 136 15.84 8.03 5.76
C ALA A 136 14.78 8.13 4.65
N VAL A 137 14.96 9.07 3.71
CA VAL A 137 14.11 9.24 2.52
C VAL A 137 14.17 8.01 1.64
N MET A 138 15.37 7.45 1.39
CA MET A 138 15.53 6.27 0.55
C MET A 138 14.88 5.03 1.16
N LEU A 139 15.09 4.77 2.46
CA LEU A 139 14.43 3.66 3.16
C LEU A 139 12.91 3.82 3.17
N THR A 140 12.41 5.05 3.29
CA THR A 140 10.97 5.36 3.17
C THR A 140 10.47 5.08 1.75
N ALA A 141 11.22 5.49 0.73
CA ALA A 141 10.88 5.25 -0.66
C ALA A 141 10.89 3.75 -1.02
N TRP A 142 11.72 2.94 -0.36
CA TRP A 142 11.81 1.48 -0.56
C TRP A 142 10.84 0.67 0.30
N SER A 143 9.87 1.32 0.95
CA SER A 143 8.85 0.64 1.74
C SER A 143 7.69 0.12 0.86
N PRO A 144 7.42 -1.19 0.85
CA PRO A 144 6.25 -1.74 0.15
C PRO A 144 4.94 -1.18 0.69
N GLN A 145 4.81 -1.02 2.02
CA GLN A 145 3.56 -0.59 2.63
C GLN A 145 3.20 0.84 2.24
N LEU A 146 4.18 1.74 2.23
CA LEU A 146 3.94 3.11 1.81
C LEU A 146 3.58 3.18 0.34
N CYS A 147 4.23 2.38 -0.51
CA CYS A 147 3.92 2.34 -1.95
C CYS A 147 2.46 1.97 -2.26
N TYR A 148 1.78 1.17 -1.42
CA TYR A 148 0.37 0.84 -1.65
C TYR A 148 -0.62 1.68 -0.83
N MET A 149 -0.26 2.12 0.38
CA MET A 149 -1.16 2.87 1.27
C MET A 149 -1.29 4.35 0.90
N THR A 150 -0.22 4.94 0.37
CA THR A 150 -0.17 6.37 0.03
C THR A 150 -1.15 6.80 -1.06
N PRO A 151 -1.33 6.05 -2.19
CA PRO A 151 -2.33 6.40 -3.20
C PRO A 151 -3.77 6.06 -2.76
N SER A 152 -3.97 5.38 -1.63
CA SER A 152 -5.29 4.92 -1.24
C SER A 152 -6.19 6.03 -0.72
N LEU A 153 -7.33 6.18 -1.38
CA LEU A 153 -8.41 7.06 -0.98
C LEU A 153 -9.03 6.64 0.35
N TYR A 154 -9.04 5.35 0.67
CA TYR A 154 -9.54 4.86 1.95
C TYR A 154 -8.64 5.29 3.12
N TRP A 155 -7.34 5.02 3.00
CA TRP A 155 -6.42 5.13 4.12
C TRP A 155 -6.05 6.57 4.48
N CYS A 156 -6.06 7.50 3.50
CA CYS A 156 -5.67 8.89 3.70
C CYS A 156 -4.32 8.99 4.42
N MET A 157 -3.27 8.34 3.89
CA MET A 157 -2.00 8.14 4.61
C MET A 157 -1.38 9.44 5.15
N PHE A 158 -1.57 10.57 4.45
CA PHE A 158 -1.15 11.88 4.93
C PHE A 158 -1.75 12.25 6.30
N LEU A 159 -3.01 11.89 6.58
CA LEU A 159 -3.66 12.11 7.88
C LEU A 159 -3.12 11.16 8.96
N LEU A 160 -2.71 9.95 8.60
CA LEU A 160 -2.10 8.99 9.54
C LEU A 160 -0.77 9.49 10.10
N VAL A 161 0.09 10.07 9.24
CA VAL A 161 1.42 10.57 9.65
C VAL A 161 1.41 12.00 10.19
N SER A 162 0.40 12.81 9.83
CA SER A 162 0.36 14.24 10.14
C SER A 162 0.44 14.58 11.64
N PRO A 163 -0.27 13.91 12.56
CA PRO A 163 -0.18 14.21 13.99
C PRO A 163 1.25 14.14 14.53
N PHE A 164 2.00 13.11 14.14
CA PHE A 164 3.42 12.97 14.49
C PHE A 164 4.27 14.06 13.84
N VAL A 165 4.18 14.20 12.51
CA VAL A 165 5.05 15.10 11.75
C VAL A 165 4.81 16.57 12.10
N LEU A 166 3.56 17.02 12.18
CA LEU A 166 3.26 18.40 12.50
C LEU A 166 3.61 18.74 13.95
N THR A 167 3.50 17.78 14.88
CA THR A 167 4.05 17.96 16.23
C THR A 167 5.56 18.09 16.20
N TRP A 168 6.26 17.25 15.43
CA TRP A 168 7.71 17.35 15.27
C TRP A 168 8.14 18.74 14.78
N LEU A 169 7.46 19.27 13.75
CA LEU A 169 7.81 20.52 13.11
C LEU A 169 7.44 21.75 13.95
N LEU A 170 6.27 21.73 14.60
CA LEU A 170 5.68 22.92 15.24
C LEU A 170 5.90 22.98 16.75
N GLU A 171 6.36 21.91 17.40
CA GLU A 171 6.59 21.90 18.85
C GLU A 171 7.56 23.00 19.36
N PRO A 172 8.65 23.36 18.65
CA PRO A 172 9.48 24.49 19.03
C PRO A 172 8.70 25.81 19.07
N TRP A 173 7.79 26.01 18.11
CA TRP A 173 6.96 27.22 18.02
C TRP A 173 5.87 27.25 19.09
N PHE A 174 5.21 26.12 19.35
CA PHE A 174 4.24 26.01 20.45
C PHE A 174 4.90 26.25 21.81
N SER A 175 6.11 25.72 22.01
CA SER A 175 6.83 25.88 23.28
C SER A 175 7.27 27.32 23.55
N ALA A 176 7.49 28.13 22.51
CA ALA A 176 7.94 29.52 22.64
C ALA A 176 6.81 30.50 22.99
N ARG A 177 5.54 30.10 22.87
CA ARG A 177 4.38 31.00 23.04
C ARG A 177 3.63 30.70 24.34
N ARG A 178 3.23 31.77 25.07
CA ARG A 178 2.44 31.68 26.32
C ARG A 178 1.21 30.78 26.20
N TYR A 179 0.49 30.87 25.07
CA TYR A 179 -0.71 30.08 24.78
C TYR A 179 -0.47 29.01 23.71
N GLY A 180 0.78 28.61 23.45
CA GLY A 180 1.08 27.61 22.43
C GLY A 180 0.47 26.23 22.73
N TRP A 181 0.10 25.95 23.98
CA TRP A 181 -0.67 24.76 24.35
C TRP A 181 -2.06 24.72 23.68
N VAL A 182 -2.73 25.87 23.50
CA VAL A 182 -4.03 25.94 22.81
C VAL A 182 -3.86 25.58 21.33
N GLY A 183 -2.83 26.13 20.68
CA GLY A 183 -2.51 25.81 19.29
C GLY A 183 -2.17 24.33 19.10
N ARG A 184 -1.37 23.76 20.01
CA ARG A 184 -1.05 22.32 20.00
C ARG A 184 -2.30 21.46 20.15
N PHE A 185 -3.14 21.78 21.13
CA PHE A 185 -4.38 21.06 21.38
C PHE A 185 -5.32 21.13 20.19
N GLY A 186 -5.60 22.34 19.67
CA GLY A 186 -6.50 22.54 18.54
C GLY A 186 -6.02 21.85 17.27
N LEU A 187 -4.73 21.94 16.95
CA LEU A 187 -4.16 21.25 15.79
C LEU A 187 -4.35 19.73 15.89
N LEU A 188 -3.97 19.13 17.01
CA LEU A 188 -4.05 17.68 17.19
C LEU A 188 -5.49 17.19 17.27
N PHE A 189 -6.37 17.95 17.92
CA PHE A 189 -7.79 17.68 17.91
C PHE A 189 -8.33 17.60 16.48
N LEU A 190 -8.04 18.62 15.65
CA LEU A 190 -8.53 18.67 14.26
C LEU A 190 -7.95 17.56 13.37
N LEU A 191 -6.66 17.26 13.49
CA LEU A 191 -6.04 16.19 12.69
C LEU A 191 -6.58 14.81 13.06
N VAL A 192 -6.70 14.52 14.37
CA VAL A 192 -7.25 13.25 14.85
C VAL A 192 -8.72 13.14 14.49
N LEU A 193 -9.50 14.22 14.62
CA LEU A 193 -10.92 14.26 14.24
C LEU A 193 -11.08 13.98 12.75
N ALA A 194 -10.33 14.68 11.90
CA ALA A 194 -10.36 14.47 10.45
C ALA A 194 -10.01 13.03 10.08
N LYS A 195 -8.95 12.45 10.68
CA LYS A 195 -8.61 11.06 10.42
C LYS A 195 -9.70 10.10 10.88
N CYS A 196 -10.25 10.28 12.09
CA CYS A 196 -11.30 9.41 12.62
C CYS A 196 -12.61 9.50 11.81
N LEU A 197 -12.93 10.66 11.25
CA LEU A 197 -14.06 10.81 10.33
C LEU A 197 -13.79 10.16 8.96
N CYS A 198 -12.52 9.99 8.59
CA CYS A 198 -12.13 9.21 7.42
C CYS A 198 -12.05 7.69 7.68
N GLY A 199 -11.99 7.26 8.94
CA GLY A 199 -11.86 5.86 9.36
C GLY A 199 -11.16 5.72 10.72
N TYR A 200 -11.54 4.72 11.52
CA TYR A 200 -11.06 4.54 12.90
C TYR A 200 -9.81 3.68 13.04
N GLU A 201 -9.28 3.20 11.93
CA GLU A 201 -8.13 2.30 11.92
C GLU A 201 -6.93 2.98 12.55
N TYR A 202 -6.29 2.26 13.47
CA TYR A 202 -5.04 2.68 14.11
C TYR A 202 -5.20 3.92 15.00
N VAL A 203 -6.43 4.26 15.45
CA VAL A 203 -6.68 5.50 16.22
C VAL A 203 -5.76 5.64 17.43
N THR A 204 -5.45 4.55 18.13
CA THR A 204 -4.56 4.56 19.29
C THR A 204 -3.13 4.92 18.89
N THR A 205 -2.65 4.36 17.78
CA THR A 205 -1.35 4.69 17.19
C THR A 205 -1.31 6.16 16.74
N ILE A 206 -2.37 6.65 16.09
CA ILE A 206 -2.47 8.03 15.63
C ILE A 206 -2.42 9.00 16.83
N ILE A 207 -3.19 8.75 17.89
CA ILE A 207 -3.23 9.58 19.11
C ILE A 207 -1.89 9.58 19.84
N LEU A 208 -1.21 8.43 19.90
CA LEU A 208 0.03 8.28 20.67
C LEU A 208 1.29 8.64 19.87
N SER A 209 1.24 8.63 18.53
CA SER A 209 2.41 8.94 17.68
C SER A 209 3.07 10.30 17.94
N PRO A 210 2.35 11.41 18.27
CA PRO A 210 2.98 12.69 18.56
C PRO A 210 3.87 12.67 19.80
N LEU A 211 3.67 11.72 20.72
CA LEU A 211 4.47 11.61 21.93
C LEU A 211 5.94 11.32 21.59
N ALA A 212 6.21 10.61 20.49
CA ALA A 212 7.56 10.37 20.02
C ALA A 212 8.26 11.70 19.67
N ALA A 213 7.57 12.60 18.96
CA ALA A 213 8.06 13.94 18.67
C ALA A 213 8.24 14.80 19.93
N LEU A 214 7.28 14.75 20.86
CA LEU A 214 7.38 15.47 22.14
C LEU A 214 8.59 15.03 22.94
N TRP A 215 8.87 13.72 23.01
CA TRP A 215 10.04 13.20 23.69
C TRP A 215 11.34 13.75 23.09
N PHE A 216 11.46 13.77 21.76
CA PHE A 216 12.64 14.33 21.10
C PHE A 216 12.93 15.77 21.53
N HIS A 217 11.88 16.59 21.63
CA HIS A 217 11.98 18.00 22.01
C HIS A 217 12.12 18.23 23.52
N SER A 218 11.52 17.38 24.37
CA SER A 218 11.52 17.55 25.83
C SER A 218 12.73 16.93 26.53
N SER A 219 13.32 15.89 25.95
CA SER A 219 14.42 15.12 26.56
C SER A 219 15.71 15.92 26.80
N GLY A 220 15.85 17.07 26.13
CA GLY A 220 16.96 18.02 26.33
C GLY A 220 16.66 19.18 27.28
N GLN A 221 15.47 19.26 27.86
CA GLN A 221 15.05 20.40 28.69
C GLN A 221 15.30 20.15 30.18
N ILE A 222 15.22 21.22 30.97
CA ILE A 222 15.20 21.15 32.44
C ILE A 222 13.88 20.46 32.86
N HIS A 223 13.99 19.37 33.65
CA HIS A 223 12.88 18.47 34.01
C HIS A 223 12.21 17.74 32.82
N PRO A 224 12.96 16.89 32.09
CA PRO A 224 12.49 16.29 30.84
C PRO A 224 11.24 15.40 31.02
N LEU A 225 11.17 14.63 32.11
CA LEU A 225 10.04 13.72 32.39
C LEU A 225 8.75 14.49 32.69
N ARG A 226 8.80 15.49 33.57
CA ARG A 226 7.62 16.31 33.90
C ARG A 226 7.07 16.99 32.66
N ASN A 227 7.94 17.62 31.87
CA ASN A 227 7.53 18.32 30.65
C ASN A 227 6.95 17.34 29.62
N PHE A 228 7.55 16.16 29.48
CA PHE A 228 7.03 15.09 28.63
C PHE A 228 5.62 14.66 29.07
N PHE A 229 5.41 14.32 30.34
CA PHE A 229 4.11 13.85 30.82
C PHE A 229 3.02 14.92 30.72
N VAL A 230 3.27 16.16 31.15
CA VAL A 230 2.27 17.25 31.07
C VAL A 230 1.84 17.50 29.62
N ARG A 231 2.81 17.58 28.69
CA ARG A 231 2.50 17.79 27.27
C ARG A 231 1.81 16.58 26.66
N SER A 232 2.22 15.36 27.04
CA SER A 232 1.61 14.13 26.55
C SER A 232 0.16 14.00 27.02
N SER A 233 -0.16 14.33 28.28
CA SER A 233 -1.54 14.34 28.78
C SER A 233 -2.44 15.27 27.96
N LEU A 234 -1.95 16.45 27.59
CA LEU A 234 -2.69 17.38 26.73
C LEU A 234 -2.95 16.80 25.33
N VAL A 235 -1.95 16.16 24.73
CA VAL A 235 -2.08 15.52 23.41
C VAL A 235 -3.06 14.36 23.45
N VAL A 236 -2.95 13.48 24.45
CA VAL A 236 -3.88 12.35 24.62
C VAL A 236 -5.30 12.87 24.84
N ALA A 237 -5.49 13.90 25.66
CA ALA A 237 -6.80 14.52 25.86
C ALA A 237 -7.38 15.07 24.55
N ALA A 238 -6.59 15.78 23.75
CA ALA A 238 -7.03 16.28 22.44
C ALA A 238 -7.47 15.13 21.51
N GLY A 239 -6.68 14.06 21.44
CA GLY A 239 -6.96 12.89 20.62
C GLY A 239 -8.21 12.12 21.05
N VAL A 240 -8.39 11.90 22.36
CA VAL A 240 -9.58 11.22 22.91
C VAL A 240 -10.85 12.04 22.68
N LEU A 241 -10.79 13.36 22.89
CA LEU A 241 -11.93 14.24 22.63
C LEU A 241 -12.29 14.29 21.13
N ALA A 242 -11.28 14.32 20.26
CA ALA A 242 -11.48 14.25 18.81
C ALA A 242 -12.13 12.93 18.37
N PHE A 243 -11.67 11.80 18.90
CA PHE A 243 -12.27 10.49 18.66
C PHE A 243 -13.71 10.42 19.16
N GLY A 244 -13.99 10.94 20.36
CA GLY A 244 -15.35 11.05 20.90
C GLY A 244 -16.26 11.87 19.98
N CYS A 245 -15.81 13.03 19.51
CA CYS A 245 -16.56 13.84 18.55
C CYS A 245 -16.82 13.09 17.23
N ALA A 246 -15.84 12.35 16.72
CA ALA A 246 -16.01 11.55 15.51
C ALA A 246 -17.06 10.43 15.68
N ILE A 247 -17.12 9.79 16.86
CA ILE A 247 -18.16 8.80 17.18
C ILE A 247 -19.54 9.47 17.20
N LEU A 248 -19.67 10.63 17.85
CA LEU A 248 -20.95 11.35 17.94
C LEU A 248 -21.47 11.74 16.55
N LEU A 249 -20.60 12.28 15.69
CA LEU A 249 -20.95 12.66 14.32
C LEU A 249 -21.34 11.43 13.47
N HIS A 250 -20.63 10.32 13.63
CA HIS A 250 -20.94 9.09 12.92
C HIS A 250 -22.24 8.43 13.41
N ALA A 251 -22.48 8.41 14.72
CA ALA A 251 -23.74 7.93 15.28
C ALA A 251 -24.93 8.76 14.75
N ALA A 252 -24.79 10.09 14.72
CA ALA A 252 -25.80 10.97 14.15
C ALA A 252 -26.01 10.68 12.65
N GLN A 253 -24.95 10.51 11.86
CA GLN A 253 -25.08 10.14 10.46
C GLN A 253 -25.83 8.81 10.27
N LEU A 254 -25.51 7.77 11.05
CA LEU A 254 -26.19 6.48 10.97
C LEU A 254 -27.68 6.60 11.31
N GLN A 255 -28.03 7.42 12.31
CA GLN A 255 -29.41 7.64 12.70
C GLN A 255 -30.20 8.45 11.67
N TYR A 256 -29.68 9.58 11.21
CA TYR A 256 -30.42 10.50 10.34
C TYR A 256 -30.34 10.17 8.86
N VAL A 257 -29.26 9.51 8.40
CA VAL A 257 -29.06 9.19 6.97
C VAL A 257 -29.38 7.74 6.66
N VAL A 258 -28.98 6.81 7.55
CA VAL A 258 -29.16 5.37 7.31
C VAL A 258 -30.44 4.84 7.98
N GLY A 259 -30.98 5.54 8.98
CA GLY A 259 -32.19 5.13 9.70
C GLY A 259 -31.97 4.00 10.70
N VAL A 260 -30.74 3.84 11.22
CA VAL A 260 -30.39 2.80 12.19
C VAL A 260 -29.87 3.40 13.49
N ASN A 261 -29.95 2.66 14.60
CA ASN A 261 -29.38 3.11 15.86
C ASN A 261 -27.84 3.19 15.74
N GLY A 262 -27.32 4.43 15.64
CA GLY A 262 -25.92 4.68 15.38
C GLY A 262 -24.99 4.17 16.47
N PHE A 263 -25.33 4.39 17.74
CA PHE A 263 -24.51 3.94 18.87
C PHE A 263 -24.47 2.42 18.99
N GLU A 264 -25.61 1.75 18.79
CA GLU A 264 -25.69 0.30 18.82
C GLU A 264 -24.87 -0.33 17.69
N THR A 265 -25.02 0.18 16.47
CA THR A 265 -24.25 -0.24 15.30
C THR A 265 -22.73 -0.09 15.53
N ILE A 266 -22.30 1.06 16.07
CA ILE A 266 -20.89 1.31 16.38
C ILE A 266 -20.40 0.36 17.47
N ARG A 267 -21.19 0.14 18.54
CA ARG A 267 -20.86 -0.78 19.63
C ARG A 267 -20.65 -2.20 19.12
N GLU A 268 -21.57 -2.72 18.32
CA GLU A 268 -21.47 -4.07 17.74
C GLU A 268 -20.21 -4.24 16.89
N ARG A 269 -19.92 -3.25 16.03
CA ARG A 269 -18.69 -3.24 15.21
C ARG A 269 -17.43 -3.13 16.06
N ALA A 270 -17.43 -2.30 17.11
CA ALA A 270 -16.29 -2.21 18.02
C ALA A 270 -16.07 -3.54 18.75
N THR A 271 -17.13 -4.16 19.28
CA THR A 271 -17.05 -5.45 19.99
C THR A 271 -16.52 -6.55 19.10
N SER A 272 -17.02 -6.71 17.87
CA SER A 272 -16.52 -7.74 16.94
C SER A 272 -15.05 -7.55 16.56
N ARG A 273 -14.54 -6.31 16.58
CA ARG A 273 -13.14 -5.96 16.25
C ARG A 273 -12.18 -5.98 17.43
N THR A 274 -12.67 -5.99 18.66
CA THR A 274 -11.85 -5.91 19.90
C THR A 274 -11.89 -7.16 20.76
N VAL A 275 -12.95 -7.97 20.68
CA VAL A 275 -13.13 -9.14 21.56
C VAL A 275 -12.62 -10.42 20.90
N GLY A 276 -11.55 -10.98 21.47
CA GLY A 276 -10.76 -12.13 21.03
C GLY A 276 -11.44 -13.49 20.75
N VAL A 277 -12.70 -13.58 20.32
CA VAL A 277 -13.43 -14.85 20.12
C VAL A 277 -13.22 -15.41 18.72
N GLN A 278 -12.93 -16.71 18.64
CA GLN A 278 -12.75 -17.47 17.40
C GLN A 278 -14.11 -17.63 16.69
N GLY A 279 -14.15 -17.49 15.35
CA GLY A 279 -15.31 -17.90 14.54
C GLY A 279 -16.21 -16.80 13.95
N GLN A 280 -16.01 -15.51 14.27
CA GLN A 280 -16.85 -14.45 13.68
C GLN A 280 -16.36 -13.91 12.32
N GLU A 281 -15.06 -13.98 12.04
CA GLU A 281 -14.50 -13.68 10.72
C GLU A 281 -13.31 -14.63 10.49
N GLY A 282 -13.30 -15.34 9.36
CA GLY A 282 -12.37 -16.44 9.08
C GLY A 282 -10.91 -16.09 9.40
N SER A 283 -10.32 -16.83 10.34
CA SER A 283 -8.91 -16.70 10.71
C SER A 283 -8.00 -17.04 9.53
N LEU A 284 -7.18 -16.07 9.08
CA LEU A 284 -6.19 -16.30 8.02
C LEU A 284 -4.83 -16.81 8.56
N ILE A 285 -4.52 -16.62 9.85
CA ILE A 285 -3.22 -17.00 10.43
C ILE A 285 -3.35 -18.26 11.29
N PRO A 286 -2.65 -19.36 10.97
CA PRO A 286 -2.62 -20.54 11.83
C PRO A 286 -1.81 -20.29 13.11
N ILE A 287 -2.19 -20.93 14.22
CA ILE A 287 -1.39 -20.88 15.46
C ILE A 287 -0.01 -21.49 15.20
N ARG A 288 1.05 -20.69 15.43
CA ARG A 288 2.43 -21.16 15.27
C ARG A 288 2.71 -22.32 16.24
N LYS A 289 3.48 -23.31 15.78
CA LYS A 289 3.81 -24.52 16.55
C LYS A 289 4.33 -24.19 17.96
N SER A 290 5.18 -23.17 18.08
CA SER A 290 5.76 -22.71 19.34
C SER A 290 4.75 -22.22 20.38
N PHE A 291 3.56 -21.78 19.95
CA PHE A 291 2.52 -21.27 20.85
C PHE A 291 1.38 -22.26 21.10
N ARG A 292 1.37 -23.44 20.46
CA ARG A 292 0.30 -24.45 20.61
C ARG A 292 0.08 -24.95 22.03
N ARG A 293 1.09 -24.81 22.90
CA ARG A 293 1.01 -25.20 24.32
C ARG A 293 0.32 -24.14 25.20
N LEU A 294 0.12 -22.93 24.69
CA LEU A 294 -0.56 -21.84 25.42
C LEU A 294 -2.08 -21.94 25.23
N PRO A 295 -2.89 -21.42 26.18
CA PRO A 295 -4.31 -21.25 25.98
C PRO A 295 -4.57 -20.44 24.70
N GLU A 296 -5.58 -20.83 23.92
CA GLU A 296 -5.83 -20.25 22.60
C GLU A 296 -5.98 -18.72 22.63
N ARG A 297 -6.64 -18.20 23.68
CA ARG A 297 -6.81 -16.76 23.92
C ARG A 297 -5.50 -15.98 24.00
N ILE A 298 -4.38 -16.65 24.25
CA ILE A 298 -3.02 -16.09 24.32
C ILE A 298 -2.21 -16.55 23.10
N ALA A 299 -2.23 -17.84 22.79
CA ALA A 299 -1.47 -18.46 21.70
C ALA A 299 -1.72 -17.79 20.35
N TYR A 300 -2.99 -17.46 20.10
CA TYR A 300 -3.44 -16.95 18.82
C TYR A 300 -3.06 -15.47 18.62
N PRO A 301 -3.34 -14.55 19.56
CA PRO A 301 -2.78 -13.20 19.48
C PRO A 301 -1.25 -13.15 19.45
N ALA A 302 -0.57 -14.00 20.22
CA ALA A 302 0.89 -14.08 20.20
C ALA A 302 1.40 -14.52 18.82
N SER A 303 0.75 -15.50 18.18
CA SER A 303 1.07 -15.91 16.81
C SER A 303 0.90 -14.76 15.82
N CYS A 304 -0.24 -14.05 15.89
CA CYS A 304 -0.49 -12.87 15.04
C CYS A 304 0.60 -11.81 15.27
N PHE A 305 0.88 -11.48 16.54
CA PHE A 305 1.86 -10.48 16.92
C PHE A 305 3.25 -10.77 16.38
N VAL A 306 3.72 -12.02 16.46
CA VAL A 306 5.02 -12.41 15.88
C VAL A 306 5.01 -12.30 14.35
N GLU A 307 3.92 -12.68 13.70
CA GLU A 307 3.79 -12.59 12.25
C GLU A 307 3.91 -11.13 11.76
N TYR A 308 3.49 -10.15 12.56
CA TYR A 308 3.65 -8.72 12.22
C TYR A 308 5.11 -8.27 12.13
N PHE A 309 6.02 -8.91 12.85
CA PHE A 309 7.45 -8.60 12.72
C PHE A 309 8.07 -9.21 11.46
N GLU A 310 7.38 -10.14 10.80
CA GLU A 310 7.79 -10.72 9.50
C GLU A 310 7.30 -9.88 8.31
N GLN A 311 6.43 -8.89 8.55
CA GLN A 311 5.96 -7.96 7.53
C GLN A 311 7.14 -7.19 6.90
N PRO A 312 7.13 -6.96 5.57
CA PRO A 312 8.28 -6.42 4.86
C PRO A 312 8.41 -4.91 5.09
N ALA A 313 9.33 -4.42 5.92
CA ALA A 313 9.47 -2.98 6.17
C ALA A 313 10.12 -2.23 4.98
N THR A 314 11.13 -2.82 4.35
CA THR A 314 11.79 -2.29 3.15
C THR A 314 12.22 -3.41 2.22
N VAL A 315 12.66 -3.06 1.00
CA VAL A 315 13.19 -3.99 0.00
C VAL A 315 14.64 -3.65 -0.33
N THR A 316 15.50 -4.67 -0.46
CA THR A 316 16.81 -4.50 -1.09
C THR A 316 16.62 -4.33 -2.60
N THR A 317 16.78 -3.12 -3.13
CA THR A 317 16.60 -2.87 -4.56
C THR A 317 17.78 -3.42 -5.35
N GLY A 318 17.51 -4.32 -6.30
CA GLY A 318 18.40 -4.61 -7.42
C GLY A 318 17.68 -4.23 -8.70
N TYR A 319 18.11 -3.15 -9.36
CA TYR A 319 17.51 -2.64 -10.60
C TYR A 319 17.46 -3.71 -11.72
N HIS A 320 18.33 -4.72 -11.64
CA HIS A 320 18.41 -5.85 -12.57
C HIS A 320 18.57 -7.24 -11.90
N ALA A 321 18.59 -7.33 -10.57
CA ALA A 321 18.91 -8.59 -9.90
C ALA A 321 17.65 -9.42 -9.60
N LYS A 322 17.66 -10.70 -9.99
CA LYS A 322 16.67 -11.72 -9.62
C LYS A 322 16.46 -11.88 -8.10
N MET A 323 17.35 -11.30 -7.28
CA MET A 323 17.32 -11.33 -5.81
C MET A 323 16.74 -10.04 -5.22
N ARG A 324 15.41 -9.92 -5.19
CA ARG A 324 14.72 -8.99 -4.29
C ARG A 324 14.47 -9.71 -2.97
N LYS A 325 15.02 -9.21 -1.86
CA LYS A 325 14.73 -9.72 -0.52
C LYS A 325 14.05 -8.62 0.29
N PHE A 326 12.92 -8.97 0.89
CA PHE A 326 12.28 -8.13 1.88
C PHE A 326 13.14 -8.10 3.15
N ILE A 327 13.23 -6.93 3.78
CA ILE A 327 13.79 -6.76 5.12
C ILE A 327 12.62 -6.62 6.08
N PRO A 328 12.31 -7.65 6.89
CA PRO A 328 11.20 -7.59 7.82
C PRO A 328 11.38 -6.59 8.97
N VAL A 329 10.26 -6.16 9.54
CA VAL A 329 10.17 -5.26 10.69
C VAL A 329 11.03 -5.73 11.88
N ARG A 330 11.19 -7.04 12.11
CA ARG A 330 12.01 -7.59 13.20
C ARG A 330 13.46 -7.08 13.21
N TYR A 331 14.06 -6.86 12.03
CA TYR A 331 15.44 -6.38 11.95
C TYR A 331 15.56 -4.91 12.37
N TYR A 332 14.51 -4.11 12.14
CA TYR A 332 14.45 -2.73 12.61
C TYR A 332 14.26 -2.65 14.14
N PHE A 333 13.46 -3.57 14.72
CA PHE A 333 13.39 -3.72 16.17
C PHE A 333 14.71 -4.20 16.78
N ALA A 334 15.37 -5.17 16.16
CA ALA A 334 16.69 -5.63 16.59
C ALA A 334 17.72 -4.49 16.56
N PHE A 335 17.75 -3.72 15.47
CA PHE A 335 18.59 -2.51 15.37
C PHE A 335 18.27 -1.51 16.49
N ALA A 336 16.99 -1.18 16.69
CA ALA A 336 16.58 -0.25 17.76
C ALA A 336 16.97 -0.76 19.16
N GLY A 337 16.86 -2.06 19.41
CA GLY A 337 17.29 -2.71 20.65
C GLY A 337 18.81 -2.63 20.86
N ILE A 338 19.60 -2.98 19.84
CA ILE A 338 21.07 -2.88 19.86
C ILE A 338 21.49 -1.43 20.11
N LEU A 339 20.91 -0.49 19.38
CA LEU A 339 21.20 0.93 19.54
C LEU A 339 20.82 1.45 20.93
N GLY A 340 19.69 0.97 21.47
CA GLY A 340 19.25 1.28 22.83
C GLY A 340 20.23 0.79 23.90
N VAL A 341 20.66 -0.49 23.82
CA VAL A 341 21.65 -1.08 24.73
C VAL A 341 23.00 -0.37 24.60
N ALA A 342 23.49 -0.15 23.37
CA ALA A 342 24.73 0.58 23.13
C ALA A 342 24.67 1.99 23.73
N THR A 343 23.53 2.68 23.61
CA THR A 343 23.32 4.01 24.17
C THR A 343 23.25 4.01 25.69
N LEU A 344 22.71 2.95 26.30
CA LEU A 344 22.70 2.79 27.75
C LEU A 344 24.12 2.54 28.29
N LEU A 345 24.85 1.60 27.69
CA LEU A 345 26.21 1.21 28.11
C LEU A 345 27.23 2.34 27.87
N ALA A 346 27.10 3.06 26.76
CA ALA A 346 28.01 4.14 26.38
C ALA A 346 27.40 5.54 26.58
N ARG A 347 26.45 5.71 27.51
CA ARG A 347 25.64 6.93 27.66
C ARG A 347 26.45 8.23 27.71
N ARG A 348 27.60 8.22 28.40
CA ARG A 348 28.49 9.40 28.52
C ARG A 348 29.28 9.71 27.24
N ARG A 349 29.47 8.71 26.37
CA ARG A 349 30.22 8.83 25.10
C ARG A 349 29.31 9.10 23.90
N MET A 350 28.02 8.78 24.02
CA MET A 350 27.07 8.92 22.91
C MET A 350 26.62 10.38 22.73
N PRO A 351 26.57 10.88 21.48
CA PRO A 351 26.05 12.19 21.16
C PRO A 351 24.65 12.40 21.75
N GLU A 352 24.37 13.60 22.23
CA GLU A 352 23.08 13.92 22.83
C GLU A 352 21.93 13.67 21.85
N THR A 353 22.09 14.06 20.59
CA THR A 353 21.12 13.84 19.53
C THR A 353 20.73 12.36 19.39
N LEU A 354 21.71 11.46 19.44
CA LEU A 354 21.48 10.02 19.36
C LEU A 354 20.73 9.50 20.60
N ARG A 355 21.06 10.00 21.80
CA ARG A 355 20.32 9.67 23.03
C ARG A 355 18.85 10.08 22.94
N ARG A 356 18.57 11.28 22.41
CA ARG A 356 17.20 11.77 22.19
C ARG A 356 16.46 10.91 21.17
N LEU A 357 17.11 10.54 20.06
CA LEU A 357 16.55 9.63 19.04
C LEU A 357 16.21 8.26 19.61
N VAL A 358 17.05 7.67 20.45
CA VAL A 358 16.77 6.36 21.07
C VAL A 358 15.51 6.38 21.92
N GLY A 359 15.34 7.39 22.78
CA GLY A 359 14.08 7.49 23.53
C GLY A 359 12.88 7.78 22.61
N THR A 360 13.09 8.50 21.51
CA THR A 360 12.06 8.74 20.49
C THR A 360 11.65 7.45 19.79
N LEU A 361 12.60 6.55 19.52
CA LEU A 361 12.35 5.19 18.99
C LEU A 361 11.52 4.35 19.94
N ILE A 362 11.85 4.38 21.24
CA ILE A 362 11.12 3.60 22.26
C ILE A 362 9.66 4.07 22.35
N VAL A 363 9.45 5.39 22.45
CA VAL A 363 8.09 5.96 22.49
C VAL A 363 7.36 5.70 21.18
N GLY A 364 8.02 5.82 20.03
CA GLY A 364 7.46 5.51 18.73
C GLY A 364 7.05 4.04 18.57
N ALA A 365 7.90 3.12 19.02
CA ALA A 365 7.59 1.69 19.03
C ALA A 365 6.37 1.39 19.90
N ALA A 366 6.30 1.96 21.12
CA ALA A 366 5.15 1.81 22.00
C ALA A 366 3.86 2.36 21.37
N ALA A 367 3.93 3.51 20.69
CA ALA A 367 2.79 4.08 19.97
C ALA A 367 2.33 3.14 18.83
N SER A 368 3.23 2.66 17.98
CA SER A 368 2.91 1.72 16.89
C SER A 368 2.34 0.38 17.40
N LEU A 369 2.82 -0.11 18.54
CA LEU A 369 2.33 -1.35 19.14
C LEU A 369 0.99 -1.20 19.88
N SER A 370 0.58 0.03 20.22
CA SER A 370 -0.66 0.27 20.98
C SER A 370 -1.91 -0.30 20.32
N TRP A 371 -2.01 -0.18 18.99
CA TRP A 371 -3.16 -0.71 18.25
C TRP A 371 -3.22 -2.23 18.30
N HIS A 372 -2.07 -2.89 18.23
CA HIS A 372 -2.01 -4.34 18.32
C HIS A 372 -2.53 -4.86 19.67
N VAL A 373 -2.29 -4.11 20.74
CA VAL A 373 -2.75 -4.48 22.08
C VAL A 373 -4.27 -4.26 22.21
N LEU A 374 -4.81 -3.18 21.66
CA LEU A 374 -6.21 -2.78 21.85
C LEU A 374 -7.19 -3.39 20.82
N ALA A 375 -6.74 -3.64 19.59
CA ALA A 375 -7.57 -4.13 18.47
C ALA A 375 -7.16 -5.55 18.04
N ILE A 376 -7.05 -6.44 19.03
CA ILE A 376 -6.48 -7.80 18.87
C ILE A 376 -7.23 -8.65 17.84
N ASN A 377 -8.51 -8.39 17.61
CA ASN A 377 -9.34 -9.10 16.64
C ASN A 377 -9.20 -8.53 15.23
N HIS A 378 -9.11 -7.20 15.11
CA HIS A 378 -8.80 -6.54 13.86
C HIS A 378 -7.45 -6.99 13.29
N MET A 379 -6.48 -7.29 14.16
CA MET A 379 -5.20 -7.91 13.79
C MET A 379 -5.32 -9.26 13.08
N ARG A 380 -6.38 -10.02 13.35
CA ARG A 380 -6.56 -11.41 12.88
C ARG A 380 -6.96 -11.47 11.41
N VAL A 381 -7.75 -10.47 10.98
CA VAL A 381 -8.42 -10.44 9.69
C VAL A 381 -7.64 -9.59 8.69
N HIS A 382 -7.02 -8.51 9.17
CA HIS A 382 -6.36 -7.50 8.32
C HIS A 382 -4.84 -7.55 8.40
N PHE A 383 -4.27 -8.76 8.52
CA PHE A 383 -2.83 -8.96 8.69
C PHE A 383 -1.97 -8.26 7.64
N HIS A 384 -2.40 -8.31 6.38
CA HIS A 384 -1.70 -7.72 5.24
C HIS A 384 -1.73 -6.18 5.24
N LEU A 385 -2.72 -5.56 5.90
CA LEU A 385 -2.90 -4.10 5.96
C LEU A 385 -2.22 -3.47 7.17
N ASN A 386 -2.23 -4.20 8.29
CA ASN A 386 -1.85 -3.68 9.59
C ASN A 386 -0.34 -3.42 9.75
N GLY A 387 0.52 -3.90 8.83
CA GLY A 387 1.95 -3.55 8.83
C GLY A 387 2.24 -2.04 8.74
N ILE A 388 1.28 -1.25 8.24
CA ILE A 388 1.39 0.21 8.11
C ILE A 388 1.59 0.92 9.46
N ILE A 389 1.14 0.35 10.57
CA ILE A 389 1.24 1.03 11.88
C ILE A 389 2.67 1.21 12.37
N PHE A 390 3.60 0.40 11.88
CA PHE A 390 5.01 0.63 12.15
C PHE A 390 5.54 1.87 11.43
N PHE A 391 4.87 2.37 10.38
CA PHE A 391 5.23 3.63 9.71
C PHE A 391 4.71 4.87 10.44
N VAL A 392 4.01 4.70 11.57
CA VAL A 392 3.46 5.78 12.39
C VAL A 392 3.77 5.52 13.87
N PRO A 393 4.83 6.09 14.45
CA PRO A 393 5.96 6.78 13.82
C PRO A 393 7.27 5.95 13.82
N PHE A 394 7.24 4.69 14.25
CA PHE A 394 8.44 3.92 14.58
C PHE A 394 9.47 3.81 13.44
N LEU A 395 9.08 3.32 12.26
CA LEU A 395 9.99 3.09 11.13
C LEU A 395 10.59 4.39 10.58
N PRO A 396 9.84 5.49 10.35
CA PRO A 396 10.44 6.78 9.99
C PRO A 396 11.53 7.23 10.96
N ILE A 397 11.32 7.08 12.28
CA ILE A 397 12.34 7.40 13.29
C ILE A 397 13.50 6.41 13.22
N CYS A 398 13.23 5.12 12.99
CA CYS A 398 14.25 4.08 12.83
C CYS A 398 15.15 4.34 11.63
N PHE A 399 14.57 4.78 10.51
CA PHE A 399 15.32 5.13 9.31
C PHE A 399 16.21 6.35 9.56
N VAL A 400 15.72 7.35 10.31
CA VAL A 400 16.54 8.48 10.78
C VAL A 400 17.67 8.01 11.70
N ALA A 401 17.43 7.09 12.62
CA ALA A 401 18.46 6.57 13.53
C ALA A 401 19.55 5.77 12.79
N ILE A 402 19.18 4.99 11.77
CA ILE A 402 20.13 4.31 10.87
C ILE A 402 20.97 5.36 10.15
N GLY A 403 20.32 6.36 9.53
CA GLY A 403 21.00 7.45 8.84
C GLY A 403 21.98 8.19 9.75
N GLN A 404 21.57 8.50 10.98
CA GLN A 404 22.42 9.17 11.96
C GLN A 404 23.63 8.32 12.38
N THR A 405 23.43 7.01 12.52
CA THR A 405 24.54 6.10 12.84
C THR A 405 25.58 6.09 11.72
N VAL A 406 25.14 6.10 10.46
CA VAL A 406 26.03 6.18 9.29
C VAL A 406 26.73 7.55 9.20
N GLU A 407 25.99 8.65 9.39
CA GLU A 407 26.56 10.00 9.41
C GLU A 407 27.67 10.13 10.46
N LEU A 408 27.43 9.65 11.69
CA LEU A 408 28.42 9.65 12.76
C LEU A 408 29.64 8.77 12.43
N ALA A 409 29.41 7.61 11.79
CA ALA A 409 30.50 6.75 11.35
C ALA A 409 31.37 7.46 10.29
N PHE A 410 30.77 8.12 9.30
CA PHE A 410 31.47 8.90 8.28
C PHE A 410 32.29 10.06 8.87
N GLN A 411 31.73 10.75 9.85
CA GLN A 411 32.46 11.78 10.59
C GLN A 411 33.66 11.21 11.35
N ALA A 412 33.53 10.02 11.94
CA ALA A 412 34.63 9.35 12.65
C ALA A 412 35.77 8.94 11.70
N ILE A 413 35.47 8.51 10.47
CA ILE A 413 36.48 8.15 9.45
C ILE A 413 36.93 9.34 8.57
N ARG A 414 36.51 10.56 8.89
CA ARG A 414 36.87 11.81 8.18
C ARG A 414 36.59 11.80 6.67
N VAL A 415 35.53 11.11 6.24
CA VAL A 415 35.09 11.19 4.84
C VAL A 415 34.62 12.62 4.57
N ARG A 416 35.21 13.27 3.55
CA ARG A 416 34.92 14.67 3.22
C ARG A 416 33.47 14.82 2.74
N GLU A 417 32.74 15.75 3.34
CA GLU A 417 31.30 16.01 3.11
C GLU A 417 30.93 16.22 1.63
N TRP A 418 31.84 16.76 0.80
CA TRP A 418 31.59 16.98 -0.62
C TRP A 418 31.47 15.68 -1.43
N ALA A 419 32.13 14.60 -1.01
CA ALA A 419 32.00 13.31 -1.69
C ALA A 419 30.56 12.77 -1.59
N VAL A 420 29.92 12.96 -0.43
CA VAL A 420 28.52 12.56 -0.22
C VAL A 420 27.55 13.59 -0.82
N ALA A 421 27.89 14.88 -0.75
CA ALA A 421 27.08 15.95 -1.32
C ALA A 421 27.02 15.91 -2.87
N ILE A 422 28.01 15.31 -3.55
CA ILE A 422 27.98 15.06 -5.00
C ILE A 422 27.16 13.79 -5.34
N GLN A 423 27.24 12.77 -4.49
CA GLN A 423 26.51 11.51 -4.69
C GLN A 423 24.99 11.69 -4.58
N MET A 424 24.50 12.60 -3.73
CA MET A 424 23.05 12.81 -3.56
C MET A 424 22.37 13.42 -4.79
N PRO A 425 22.86 14.52 -5.41
CA PRO A 425 22.35 15.00 -6.69
C PRO A 425 22.50 13.98 -7.81
N ALA A 426 23.61 13.25 -7.88
CA ALA A 426 23.80 12.19 -8.88
C ALA A 426 22.76 11.07 -8.70
N LEU A 427 22.50 10.64 -7.46
CA LEU A 427 21.47 9.68 -7.12
C LEU A 427 20.07 10.23 -7.47
N VAL A 428 19.77 11.48 -7.11
CA VAL A 428 18.50 12.13 -7.44
C VAL A 428 18.30 12.24 -8.94
N THR A 429 19.30 12.65 -9.70
CA THR A 429 19.25 12.70 -11.16
C THR A 429 19.06 11.32 -11.75
N LEU A 430 19.79 10.30 -11.26
CA LEU A 430 19.64 8.92 -11.72
C LEU A 430 18.23 8.37 -11.41
N VAL A 431 17.69 8.72 -10.24
CA VAL A 431 16.33 8.40 -9.78
C VAL A 431 15.29 9.11 -10.65
N LEU A 432 15.46 10.40 -10.96
CA LEU A 432 14.57 11.15 -11.84
C LEU A 432 14.62 10.62 -13.29
N CYS A 433 15.80 10.34 -13.82
CA CYS A 433 15.97 9.72 -15.14
C CYS A 433 15.33 8.33 -15.18
N GLY A 434 15.51 7.53 -14.13
CA GLY A 434 14.84 6.23 -13.97
C GLY A 434 13.31 6.38 -13.93
N ALA A 435 12.79 7.40 -13.25
CA ALA A 435 11.37 7.68 -13.18
C ALA A 435 10.80 8.08 -14.53
N ILE A 436 11.47 8.99 -15.25
CA ILE A 436 11.08 9.41 -16.60
C ILE A 436 11.11 8.22 -17.55
N LEU A 437 12.15 7.39 -17.49
CA LEU A 437 12.27 6.20 -18.32
C LEU A 437 11.15 5.19 -18.03
N GLU A 438 10.82 4.95 -16.74
CA GLU A 438 9.74 4.04 -16.35
C GLU A 438 8.37 4.61 -16.74
N ILE A 439 8.14 5.91 -16.57
CA ILE A 439 6.91 6.60 -17.03
C ILE A 439 6.77 6.43 -18.54
N ASN A 440 7.84 6.66 -19.31
CA ASN A 440 7.83 6.49 -20.76
C ASN A 440 7.59 5.02 -21.15
N GLN A 441 8.28 4.07 -20.51
CA GLN A 441 8.06 2.64 -20.76
C GLN A 441 6.61 2.22 -20.44
N ARG A 442 5.99 2.80 -19.42
CA ARG A 442 4.59 2.55 -19.07
C ARG A 442 3.61 3.19 -20.04
N ALA A 443 3.88 4.41 -20.49
CA ALA A 443 3.09 5.07 -21.52
C ALA A 443 3.09 4.26 -22.82
N VAL A 444 4.25 3.70 -23.19
CA VAL A 444 4.37 2.76 -24.30
C VAL A 444 3.55 1.50 -24.04
N ARG A 445 3.68 0.84 -22.87
CA ARG A 445 2.88 -0.36 -22.53
C ARG A 445 1.37 -0.10 -22.52
N TYR A 446 0.93 1.07 -22.08
CA TYR A 446 -0.49 1.46 -22.10
C TYR A 446 -0.98 1.73 -23.52
N ALA A 447 -0.17 2.39 -24.35
CA ALA A 447 -0.46 2.56 -25.76
C ALA A 447 -0.52 1.20 -26.49
N ASP A 448 0.35 0.25 -26.14
CA ASP A 448 0.33 -1.11 -26.66
C ASP A 448 -0.94 -1.86 -26.23
N ASP A 449 -1.31 -1.84 -24.94
CA ASP A 449 -2.56 -2.46 -24.47
C ASP A 449 -3.81 -1.82 -25.10
N SER A 450 -3.84 -0.48 -25.23
CA SER A 450 -4.94 0.23 -25.88
C SER A 450 -5.04 -0.11 -27.36
N ARG A 451 -3.91 -0.22 -28.07
CA ARG A 451 -3.88 -0.67 -29.47
C ARG A 451 -4.34 -2.11 -29.59
N ALA A 452 -3.89 -2.98 -28.69
CA ALA A 452 -4.29 -4.38 -28.66
C ALA A 452 -5.80 -4.54 -28.40
N ARG A 453 -6.36 -3.78 -27.45
CA ARG A 453 -7.82 -3.73 -27.22
C ARG A 453 -8.61 -3.23 -28.43
N GLN A 454 -8.14 -2.17 -29.09
CA GLN A 454 -8.77 -1.67 -30.31
C GLN A 454 -8.71 -2.70 -31.44
N ALA A 455 -7.58 -3.39 -31.58
CA ALA A 455 -7.41 -4.44 -32.57
C ALA A 455 -8.35 -5.63 -32.31
N VAL A 456 -8.50 -6.07 -31.04
CA VAL A 456 -9.50 -7.09 -30.69
C VAL A 456 -10.90 -6.59 -30.98
N SER A 457 -11.25 -5.36 -30.58
CA SER A 457 -12.56 -4.78 -30.86
C SER A 457 -12.88 -4.77 -32.37
N ALA A 458 -11.90 -4.42 -33.21
CA ALA A 458 -12.07 -4.46 -34.66
C ALA A 458 -12.15 -5.90 -35.22
N ALA A 459 -11.52 -6.88 -34.57
CA ALA A 459 -11.63 -8.29 -34.92
C ALA A 459 -12.98 -8.90 -34.48
N LEU A 460 -13.62 -8.37 -33.44
CA LEU A 460 -14.95 -8.81 -33.01
C LEU A 460 -16.04 -8.50 -34.05
N ASP A 461 -15.86 -7.46 -34.85
CA ASP A 461 -16.75 -7.09 -35.96
C ASP A 461 -16.67 -8.05 -37.16
N ARG A 462 -15.65 -8.93 -37.22
CA ARG A 462 -15.47 -9.90 -38.30
C ARG A 462 -16.22 -11.21 -37.99
N PRO A 463 -16.81 -11.89 -39.01
CA PRO A 463 -17.42 -13.19 -38.82
C PRO A 463 -16.36 -14.21 -38.36
N ALA A 464 -16.73 -15.01 -37.34
CA ALA A 464 -15.83 -16.00 -36.75
C ALA A 464 -15.36 -17.02 -37.81
N GLY A 465 -14.04 -17.21 -37.91
CA GLY A 465 -13.43 -18.27 -38.73
C GLY A 465 -12.84 -17.85 -40.09
N GLU A 466 -12.83 -16.56 -40.45
CA GLU A 466 -12.25 -16.10 -41.72
C GLU A 466 -10.73 -15.85 -41.69
N GLU A 467 -10.08 -15.85 -40.51
CA GLU A 467 -8.64 -15.57 -40.42
C GLU A 467 -7.77 -16.83 -40.49
N ARG A 468 -6.75 -16.79 -41.36
CA ARG A 468 -5.63 -17.72 -41.31
C ARG A 468 -4.81 -17.47 -40.04
N SER A 469 -4.59 -18.54 -39.28
CA SER A 469 -3.68 -18.60 -38.14
C SER A 469 -2.30 -18.03 -38.50
N ILE A 470 -1.94 -16.88 -37.94
CA ILE A 470 -0.61 -16.27 -38.13
C ILE A 470 0.41 -16.94 -37.20
N TRP A 471 -0.04 -17.36 -36.01
CA TRP A 471 0.80 -17.98 -34.99
C TRP A 471 0.33 -19.40 -34.67
N ASP A 472 1.27 -20.29 -34.37
CA ASP A 472 0.94 -21.61 -33.81
C ASP A 472 0.51 -21.45 -32.36
N TYR A 473 -0.64 -22.00 -32.01
CA TYR A 473 -1.14 -22.04 -30.64
C TYR A 473 -1.85 -23.37 -30.38
N HIS A 474 -2.03 -23.68 -29.10
CA HIS A 474 -2.83 -24.81 -28.67
C HIS A 474 -3.55 -24.47 -27.38
N ILE A 475 -4.84 -24.80 -27.33
CA ILE A 475 -5.63 -24.72 -26.10
C ILE A 475 -5.62 -26.11 -25.46
N ASP A 476 -4.95 -26.23 -24.32
CA ASP A 476 -4.91 -27.47 -23.53
C ASP A 476 -6.30 -27.83 -22.98
N GLY A 477 -7.13 -26.82 -22.69
CA GLY A 477 -8.51 -27.00 -22.29
C GLY A 477 -9.17 -25.76 -21.72
N VAL A 478 -10.49 -25.83 -21.62
CA VAL A 478 -11.33 -24.84 -20.95
C VAL A 478 -11.96 -25.54 -19.75
N ARG A 479 -11.77 -25.00 -18.55
CA ARG A 479 -12.40 -25.53 -17.34
C ARG A 479 -13.37 -24.51 -16.79
N GLU A 480 -14.62 -24.89 -16.68
CA GLU A 480 -15.59 -24.15 -15.88
C GLU A 480 -15.49 -24.55 -14.42
N LEU A 481 -15.40 -23.55 -13.57
CA LEU A 481 -15.39 -23.72 -12.13
C LEU A 481 -16.64 -23.07 -11.57
N ASN A 482 -17.53 -23.90 -11.02
CA ASN A 482 -18.68 -23.44 -10.25
C ASN A 482 -18.18 -23.03 -8.86
N GLY A 483 -17.98 -21.73 -8.70
CA GLY A 483 -17.28 -21.18 -7.54
C GLY A 483 -15.75 -21.20 -7.71
N PHE A 484 -15.06 -20.44 -6.87
CA PHE A 484 -13.61 -20.29 -6.95
C PHE A 484 -12.89 -21.63 -6.71
N PRO A 485 -11.78 -21.90 -7.44
CA PRO A 485 -11.14 -23.21 -7.48
C PRO A 485 -10.86 -23.82 -6.11
N ALA A 486 -11.11 -25.13 -6.03
CA ALA A 486 -10.52 -25.99 -5.02
C ALA A 486 -8.98 -25.82 -5.01
N PRO A 487 -8.31 -26.03 -3.85
CA PRO A 487 -6.87 -25.81 -3.66
C PRO A 487 -5.92 -26.68 -4.53
N GLU A 488 -6.43 -27.40 -5.52
CA GLU A 488 -5.70 -28.34 -6.38
C GLU A 488 -5.06 -27.69 -7.61
N LEU A 489 -5.49 -26.48 -8.00
CA LEU A 489 -4.69 -25.63 -8.89
C LEU A 489 -3.60 -24.97 -8.04
N ASP A 490 -2.48 -25.66 -7.85
CA ASP A 490 -1.32 -25.18 -7.11
C ASP A 490 -0.65 -24.02 -7.87
N PHE A 491 -1.24 -22.83 -7.75
CA PHE A 491 -0.66 -21.57 -8.20
C PHE A 491 0.46 -21.11 -7.23
N GLY A 492 1.42 -21.99 -6.93
CA GLY A 492 2.78 -21.75 -6.44
C GLY A 492 3.00 -20.83 -5.21
N SER A 493 1.95 -20.35 -4.56
CA SER A 493 2.05 -19.50 -3.37
C SER A 493 0.81 -19.65 -2.51
N GLU A 494 1.02 -19.93 -1.22
CA GLU A 494 -0.04 -20.02 -0.19
C GLU A 494 -0.94 -18.77 -0.13
N MET A 495 -0.49 -17.63 -0.67
CA MET A 495 -1.23 -16.37 -0.71
C MET A 495 -2.36 -16.33 -1.76
N ASN A 496 -2.29 -17.10 -2.84
CA ASN A 496 -3.39 -17.16 -3.83
C ASN A 496 -4.68 -17.75 -3.22
N ARG A 497 -4.56 -18.59 -2.17
CA ARG A 497 -5.71 -19.01 -1.37
C ARG A 497 -6.46 -17.83 -0.75
N SER A 498 -5.81 -16.70 -0.43
CA SER A 498 -6.47 -15.56 0.25
C SER A 498 -7.41 -14.75 -0.66
N ARG A 499 -7.02 -14.48 -1.92
CA ARG A 499 -7.90 -13.88 -2.94
C ARG A 499 -9.10 -14.78 -3.25
N LEU A 500 -8.86 -16.10 -3.30
CA LEU A 500 -9.89 -17.12 -3.55
C LEU A 500 -10.84 -17.32 -2.35
N VAL A 501 -10.38 -17.07 -1.13
CA VAL A 501 -11.16 -17.29 0.11
C VAL A 501 -12.01 -16.07 0.49
N GLN A 502 -11.60 -14.84 0.20
CA GLN A 502 -12.42 -13.64 0.49
C GLN A 502 -13.64 -13.50 -0.44
N ASP A 503 -13.58 -14.04 -1.65
CA ASP A 503 -14.67 -14.00 -2.64
C ASP A 503 -15.63 -15.21 -2.50
N ARG A 504 -15.51 -16.02 -1.44
CA ARG A 504 -16.39 -17.18 -1.12
C ARG A 504 -17.88 -16.83 -0.97
N GLY A 505 -18.21 -15.54 -0.87
CA GLY A 505 -19.59 -15.04 -0.80
C GLY A 505 -20.23 -14.75 -2.16
N LYS A 506 -19.46 -14.65 -3.25
CA LYS A 506 -19.99 -14.37 -4.59
C LYS A 506 -20.04 -15.67 -5.41
N ARG A 507 -21.25 -16.18 -5.63
CA ARG A 507 -21.51 -17.25 -6.60
C ARG A 507 -21.30 -16.71 -8.02
N GLY A 508 -20.06 -16.72 -8.50
CA GLY A 508 -19.74 -16.44 -9.90
C GLY A 508 -19.14 -17.68 -10.55
N LYS A 509 -19.50 -17.95 -11.81
CA LYS A 509 -18.83 -18.96 -12.63
C LYS A 509 -17.50 -18.38 -13.13
N ILE A 510 -16.48 -19.22 -13.25
CA ILE A 510 -15.18 -18.81 -13.80
C ILE A 510 -14.79 -19.80 -14.89
N ALA A 511 -14.38 -19.29 -16.05
CA ALA A 511 -13.74 -20.09 -17.09
C ALA A 511 -12.23 -19.90 -17.03
N VAL A 512 -11.50 -21.00 -16.91
CA VAL A 512 -10.04 -21.01 -17.01
C VAL A 512 -9.65 -21.64 -18.34
N ILE A 513 -9.13 -20.82 -19.24
CA ILE A 513 -8.63 -21.23 -20.56
C ILE A 513 -7.12 -21.40 -20.43
N SER A 514 -6.63 -22.62 -20.65
CA SER A 514 -5.19 -22.91 -20.56
C SER A 514 -4.66 -23.35 -21.91
N GLY A 515 -3.44 -22.96 -22.24
CA GLY A 515 -2.84 -23.30 -23.51
C GLY A 515 -1.41 -22.82 -23.65
N TRP A 516 -0.92 -22.81 -24.87
CA TRP A 516 0.34 -22.15 -25.23
C TRP A 516 0.21 -21.46 -26.58
N VAL A 517 1.06 -20.46 -26.80
CA VAL A 517 1.22 -19.77 -28.07
C VAL A 517 2.70 -19.62 -28.41
N ALA A 518 3.03 -19.84 -29.69
CA ALA A 518 4.36 -19.62 -30.24
C ALA A 518 4.60 -18.12 -30.43
N VAL A 519 5.67 -17.60 -29.85
CA VAL A 519 6.12 -16.23 -30.08
C VAL A 519 7.54 -16.23 -30.66
N PRO A 520 7.90 -15.30 -31.56
CA PRO A 520 9.25 -15.29 -32.15
C PRO A 520 10.35 -15.20 -31.09
N ALA A 521 11.33 -16.09 -31.16
CA ALA A 521 12.47 -16.10 -30.25
C ALA A 521 13.28 -14.80 -30.37
N GLY A 522 13.76 -14.28 -29.24
CA GLY A 522 14.59 -13.06 -29.21
C GLY A 522 13.81 -11.74 -29.11
N ARG A 523 12.50 -11.71 -29.39
CA ARG A 523 11.65 -10.54 -29.09
C ARG A 523 11.23 -10.53 -27.62
N LYS A 524 12.20 -10.25 -26.73
CA LYS A 524 11.95 -10.13 -25.28
C LYS A 524 11.10 -8.90 -24.89
N THR A 525 10.85 -7.98 -25.82
CA THR A 525 10.28 -6.65 -25.55
C THR A 525 8.81 -6.49 -25.89
N ASN A 526 8.21 -7.37 -26.71
CA ASN A 526 6.84 -7.14 -27.16
C ASN A 526 5.86 -7.91 -26.24
N PRO A 527 4.91 -7.22 -25.61
CA PRO A 527 3.93 -7.87 -24.76
C PRO A 527 2.97 -8.67 -25.64
N LEU A 528 2.92 -9.98 -25.40
CA LEU A 528 1.81 -10.81 -25.84
C LEU A 528 0.64 -10.49 -24.90
N HIS A 529 -0.47 -9.99 -25.46
CA HIS A 529 -1.68 -9.73 -24.70
C HIS A 529 -2.70 -10.84 -24.94
N LEU A 530 -3.37 -11.29 -23.88
CA LEU A 530 -4.50 -12.21 -23.99
C LEU A 530 -5.77 -11.47 -23.59
N PHE A 531 -6.78 -11.53 -24.45
CA PHE A 531 -8.09 -10.97 -24.18
C PHE A 531 -9.14 -12.07 -24.22
N ALA A 532 -10.19 -11.90 -23.42
CA ALA A 532 -11.42 -12.63 -23.59
C ALA A 532 -12.50 -11.65 -24.04
N ALA A 533 -13.38 -12.09 -24.93
CA ALA A 533 -14.55 -11.34 -25.31
C ALA A 533 -15.77 -12.24 -25.39
N ARG A 534 -16.94 -11.62 -25.33
CA ARG A 534 -18.22 -12.24 -25.64
C ARG A 534 -18.99 -11.27 -26.52
N ASP A 535 -19.53 -11.77 -27.62
CA ASP A 535 -20.19 -10.96 -28.63
C ASP A 535 -19.28 -9.80 -29.07
N GLN A 536 -19.72 -8.56 -28.85
CA GLN A 536 -18.97 -7.32 -29.12
C GLN A 536 -18.32 -6.71 -27.88
N ASN A 537 -18.36 -7.41 -26.73
CA ASN A 537 -17.88 -6.90 -25.45
C ASN A 537 -16.61 -7.61 -24.99
N LEU A 538 -15.56 -6.83 -24.73
CA LEU A 538 -14.37 -7.32 -24.04
C LEU A 538 -14.72 -7.68 -22.59
N LEU A 539 -14.36 -8.90 -22.19
CA LEU A 539 -14.52 -9.38 -20.82
C LEU A 539 -13.29 -9.04 -19.99
N HIS A 540 -13.50 -8.84 -18.68
CA HIS A 540 -12.38 -8.74 -17.75
C HIS A 540 -11.75 -10.13 -17.59
N ALA A 541 -10.50 -10.27 -18.01
CA ALA A 541 -9.77 -11.52 -17.91
C ALA A 541 -8.38 -11.28 -17.31
N ASP A 542 -7.99 -12.15 -16.38
CA ASP A 542 -6.65 -12.17 -15.79
C ASP A 542 -5.79 -13.15 -16.61
N SER A 543 -4.58 -12.75 -17.00
CA SER A 543 -3.70 -13.58 -17.83
C SER A 543 -2.34 -13.81 -17.17
N ARG A 544 -1.88 -15.06 -17.20
CA ARG A 544 -0.54 -15.44 -16.70
C ARG A 544 0.19 -16.25 -17.72
N PHE A 545 1.46 -15.92 -17.94
CA PHE A 545 2.36 -16.67 -18.81
C PHE A 545 3.38 -17.47 -18.01
N TYR A 546 3.73 -18.64 -18.52
CA TYR A 546 4.79 -19.49 -17.98
C TYR A 546 5.54 -20.21 -19.10
N PRO A 547 6.82 -20.58 -18.89
CA PRO A 547 7.56 -21.35 -19.88
C PRO A 547 6.93 -22.76 -20.05
N ARG A 548 6.64 -23.18 -21.29
CA ARG A 548 6.22 -24.55 -21.62
C ARG A 548 7.36 -25.28 -22.34
N MET A 549 8.19 -25.97 -21.56
CA MET A 549 9.37 -26.69 -22.07
C MET A 549 9.01 -27.89 -22.95
N ASP A 550 7.84 -28.47 -22.73
CA ASP A 550 7.22 -29.51 -23.54
C ASP A 550 6.79 -28.99 -24.92
N ALA A 551 6.18 -27.79 -24.97
CA ALA A 551 5.78 -27.15 -26.22
C ALA A 551 6.95 -26.51 -26.99
N ALA A 552 8.05 -26.17 -26.31
CA ALA A 552 9.24 -25.59 -26.94
C ALA A 552 9.85 -26.49 -28.04
N ARG A 553 9.64 -27.82 -27.96
CA ARG A 553 10.09 -28.75 -29.01
C ARG A 553 9.20 -28.74 -30.27
N ALA A 554 7.94 -28.31 -30.13
CA ALA A 554 6.95 -28.34 -31.21
C ALA A 554 7.04 -27.11 -32.13
N VAL A 555 7.48 -25.96 -31.61
CA VAL A 555 7.46 -24.66 -32.32
C VAL A 555 8.75 -24.35 -33.08
N GLY A 556 9.81 -25.16 -32.92
CA GLY A 556 11.10 -24.96 -33.59
C GLY A 556 12.02 -23.94 -32.89
N PRO A 557 13.28 -23.82 -33.34
CA PRO A 557 14.33 -23.05 -32.65
C PRO A 557 14.13 -21.53 -32.73
N ASP A 558 13.40 -21.04 -33.72
CA ASP A 558 13.13 -19.61 -33.93
C ASP A 558 11.91 -19.10 -33.15
N TRP A 559 11.29 -19.97 -32.34
CA TRP A 559 10.07 -19.69 -31.60
C TRP A 559 10.20 -20.11 -30.13
N GLU A 560 9.57 -19.34 -29.24
CA GLU A 560 9.42 -19.65 -27.83
C GLU A 560 7.95 -19.99 -27.57
N ALA A 561 7.69 -21.20 -27.04
CA ALA A 561 6.35 -21.58 -26.62
C ALA A 561 6.06 -21.01 -25.22
N ARG A 562 5.11 -20.07 -25.15
CA ARG A 562 4.66 -19.48 -23.89
C ARG A 562 3.34 -20.11 -23.49
N GLY A 563 3.36 -20.90 -22.42
CA GLY A 563 2.16 -21.37 -21.75
C GLY A 563 1.39 -20.22 -21.15
N PHE A 564 0.06 -20.33 -21.09
CA PHE A 564 -0.79 -19.33 -20.46
C PHE A 564 -1.98 -19.93 -19.71
N HIS A 565 -2.46 -19.17 -18.74
CA HIS A 565 -3.79 -19.28 -18.17
C HIS A 565 -4.52 -17.95 -18.35
N LEU A 566 -5.70 -18.00 -18.96
CA LEU A 566 -6.62 -16.88 -19.10
C LEU A 566 -7.86 -17.17 -18.26
N VAL A 567 -8.07 -16.38 -17.22
CA VAL A 567 -9.14 -16.56 -16.23
C VAL A 567 -10.23 -15.52 -16.49
N VAL A 568 -11.40 -15.97 -16.87
CA VAL A 568 -12.54 -15.13 -17.27
C VAL A 568 -13.67 -15.30 -16.27
N ARG A 569 -14.20 -14.20 -15.73
CA ARG A 569 -15.41 -14.25 -14.90
C ARG A 569 -16.64 -14.32 -15.80
N LEU A 570 -17.54 -15.24 -15.47
CA LEU A 570 -18.81 -15.49 -16.15
C LEU A 570 -19.99 -15.19 -15.21
N GLU A 571 -21.08 -14.69 -15.75
CA GLU A 571 -22.34 -14.57 -15.01
C GLU A 571 -22.98 -15.96 -14.77
N GLU A 572 -23.88 -16.08 -13.80
CA GLU A 572 -24.43 -17.38 -13.34
C GLU A 572 -25.10 -18.20 -14.46
N GLN A 573 -25.63 -17.53 -15.48
CA GLN A 573 -26.30 -18.13 -16.63
C GLN A 573 -25.39 -18.31 -17.86
N GLU A 574 -24.15 -17.86 -17.79
CA GLU A 574 -23.21 -17.93 -18.91
C GLU A 574 -22.48 -19.28 -18.98
N ASP A 575 -22.08 -19.64 -20.19
CA ASP A 575 -21.26 -20.81 -20.55
C ASP A 575 -19.94 -20.32 -21.16
N ALA A 576 -18.83 -20.96 -20.81
CA ALA A 576 -17.51 -20.71 -21.36
C ALA A 576 -17.45 -20.91 -22.87
N ALA A 577 -18.38 -21.67 -23.46
CA ALA A 577 -18.56 -21.78 -24.91
C ALA A 577 -18.83 -20.43 -25.60
N CYS A 578 -19.37 -19.45 -24.88
CA CYS A 578 -19.64 -18.11 -25.39
C CYS A 578 -18.42 -17.18 -25.35
N VAL A 579 -17.31 -17.63 -24.76
CA VAL A 579 -16.08 -16.84 -24.65
C VAL A 579 -15.22 -17.04 -25.89
N ARG A 580 -14.80 -15.94 -26.51
CA ARG A 580 -13.77 -15.90 -27.55
C ARG A 580 -12.47 -15.46 -26.90
N ALA A 581 -11.39 -16.21 -27.09
CA ALA A 581 -10.07 -15.86 -26.56
C ALA A 581 -9.19 -15.33 -27.68
N PHE A 582 -8.49 -14.22 -27.45
CA PHE A 582 -7.65 -13.57 -28.44
C PHE A 582 -6.23 -13.46 -27.92
N ALA A 583 -5.27 -13.80 -28.78
CA ALA A 583 -3.86 -13.47 -28.59
C ALA A 583 -3.53 -12.29 -29.49
N VAL A 584 -2.93 -11.25 -28.92
CA VAL A 584 -2.47 -10.08 -29.67
C VAL A 584 -0.98 -9.92 -29.51
N PHE A 585 -0.28 -9.84 -30.64
CA PHE A 585 1.14 -9.58 -30.72
C PHE A 585 1.39 -8.50 -31.77
N ASP A 586 1.94 -7.36 -31.34
CA ASP A 586 2.03 -6.14 -32.15
C ASP A 586 0.65 -5.69 -32.67
N GLU A 587 0.46 -5.62 -33.99
CA GLU A 587 -0.82 -5.27 -34.63
C GLU A 587 -1.58 -6.50 -35.12
N HIS A 588 -1.04 -7.70 -34.90
CA HIS A 588 -1.67 -8.95 -35.31
C HIS A 588 -2.53 -9.50 -34.17
N VAL A 589 -3.82 -9.58 -34.44
CA VAL A 589 -4.80 -10.24 -33.57
C VAL A 589 -5.03 -11.64 -34.10
N GLN A 590 -5.10 -12.59 -33.19
CA GLN A 590 -5.48 -13.95 -33.51
C GLN A 590 -6.54 -14.45 -32.54
N GLU A 591 -7.69 -14.83 -33.07
CA GLU A 591 -8.69 -15.57 -32.32
C GLU A 591 -8.25 -17.03 -32.12
N MET A 592 -8.25 -17.48 -30.88
CA MET A 592 -7.93 -18.84 -30.49
C MET A 592 -9.21 -19.68 -30.47
N ALA A 593 -9.25 -20.71 -31.29
CA ALA A 593 -10.36 -21.65 -31.35
C ALA A 593 -10.43 -22.43 -30.03
N LEU A 594 -11.49 -22.20 -29.25
CA LEU A 594 -11.76 -23.00 -28.07
C LEU A 594 -12.31 -24.37 -28.48
N PRO A 595 -11.81 -25.47 -27.89
CA PRO A 595 -12.29 -26.80 -28.22
C PRO A 595 -13.77 -26.94 -27.85
N LYS A 596 -14.61 -27.29 -28.83
CA LYS A 596 -16.07 -27.47 -28.66
C LYS A 596 -16.46 -28.63 -27.72
N SER A 597 -15.50 -29.44 -27.25
CA SER A 597 -15.76 -30.79 -26.72
C SER A 597 -15.29 -31.05 -25.28
N SER A 598 -14.84 -30.06 -24.51
CA SER A 598 -14.34 -30.29 -23.13
C SER A 598 -15.26 -29.78 -22.00
N LEU A 599 -16.42 -29.20 -22.33
CA LEU A 599 -17.42 -28.75 -21.34
C LEU A 599 -18.19 -29.88 -20.65
N ALA A 600 -18.04 -31.13 -21.10
CA ALA A 600 -18.66 -32.30 -20.49
C ALA A 600 -17.64 -33.15 -19.72
N SER A 601 -17.65 -33.00 -18.38
CA SER A 601 -17.11 -33.91 -17.36
C SER A 601 -15.60 -34.24 -17.40
N ARG A 602 -14.83 -33.60 -16.51
CA ARG A 602 -13.87 -34.26 -15.61
C ARG A 602 -13.46 -33.36 -14.45
#